data_AF-A0A2E2D6L2-F1
#
_entry.id   AF-A0A2E2D6L2-F1
#
_cell.length_a   1.000
_cell.length_b   1.000
_cell.length_c   1.000
_cell.angle_alpha   90.00
_cell.angle_beta   90.00
_cell.angle_gamma   90.00
#
_symmetry.space_group_name_H-M   'P 1'
#
loop_
_entity.id
_entity.type
_entity.pdbx_description
1 polymer ?
#
loop_
_entity_poly.entity_id
_entity_poly.type
_entity_poly.pdbx_seq_one_letter_code
_entity_poly.pdbx_strand_id
1 'polypeptide(L)'
;MFYTEDEHWLSSFFNPKFPFKYVLSDEERKAFDINLAGTEKEDISLNREGKKLIVSVKGEVKYVVACQFVFDDVEAEYKNGLLKIKFTKDKSPPTEIKIK
;
A
#
# COMPACT_ATOMS: atom_id res chain seq x y z
N MET A 1 -7.94 -36.33 -8.57
CA MET A 1 -6.85 -35.47 -8.07
C MET A 1 -7.37 -34.05 -8.09
N PHE A 2 -7.67 -33.50 -6.93
CA PHE A 2 -8.13 -32.12 -6.79
C PHE A 2 -6.90 -31.23 -6.86
N TYR A 3 -6.75 -30.47 -7.93
CA TYR A 3 -5.73 -29.44 -8.04
C TYR A 3 -6.32 -28.17 -7.42
N THR A 4 -5.85 -27.79 -6.23
CA THR A 4 -6.17 -26.52 -5.58
C THR A 4 -5.34 -25.41 -6.24
N GLU A 5 -6.01 -24.43 -6.83
CA GLU A 5 -5.49 -23.21 -7.47
C GLU A 5 -4.80 -22.21 -6.50
N ASP A 6 -4.27 -22.68 -5.36
CA ASP A 6 -3.81 -21.82 -4.26
C ASP A 6 -2.29 -21.54 -4.26
N GLU A 7 -1.50 -22.13 -5.15
CA GLU A 7 -0.03 -22.05 -5.07
C GLU A 7 0.64 -21.20 -6.17
N HIS A 8 -0.13 -20.46 -6.98
CA HIS A 8 0.43 -19.62 -8.05
C HIS A 8 0.90 -18.22 -7.60
N TRP A 9 0.83 -17.89 -6.31
CA TRP A 9 1.16 -16.55 -5.80
C TRP A 9 2.57 -16.45 -5.18
N LEU A 10 3.23 -17.58 -4.88
CA LEU A 10 4.55 -17.57 -4.23
C LEU A 10 5.73 -17.44 -5.22
N SER A 11 5.52 -17.72 -6.51
CA SER A 11 6.56 -17.63 -7.54
C SER A 11 6.73 -16.22 -8.14
N SER A 12 5.92 -15.25 -7.74
CA SER A 12 6.07 -13.83 -8.14
C SER A 12 6.99 -13.02 -7.21
N PHE A 13 7.52 -13.61 -6.14
CA PHE A 13 8.35 -12.92 -5.15
C PHE A 13 9.75 -12.52 -5.64
N PHE A 14 10.22 -13.06 -6.77
CA PHE A 14 11.54 -12.76 -7.33
C PHE A 14 11.47 -12.45 -8.83
N ASN A 15 10.58 -11.55 -9.23
CA ASN A 15 10.59 -11.03 -10.59
C ASN A 15 11.38 -9.71 -10.63
N PRO A 16 12.60 -9.66 -11.20
CA PRO A 16 13.42 -8.44 -11.29
C PRO A 16 12.80 -7.33 -12.17
N LYS A 17 11.62 -7.59 -12.76
CA LYS A 17 10.86 -6.66 -13.59
C LYS A 17 10.01 -5.66 -12.83
N PHE A 18 9.84 -5.80 -11.52
CA PHE A 18 9.04 -4.89 -10.72
C PHE A 18 9.93 -4.10 -9.77
N PRO A 19 10.27 -2.83 -10.09
CA PRO A 19 11.11 -1.99 -9.24
C PRO A 19 10.39 -1.49 -7.98
N PHE A 20 9.22 -2.06 -7.67
CA PHE A 20 8.41 -1.72 -6.52
C PHE A 20 8.39 -2.85 -5.48
N LYS A 21 8.34 -2.47 -4.21
CA LYS A 21 8.22 -3.41 -3.10
C LYS A 21 6.76 -3.77 -2.87
N TYR A 22 6.49 -5.07 -2.82
CA TYR A 22 5.16 -5.58 -2.48
C TYR A 22 5.05 -5.83 -0.98
N VAL A 23 3.92 -5.41 -0.37
CA VAL A 23 3.65 -5.57 1.06
C VAL A 23 2.27 -6.19 1.24
N LEU A 24 2.15 -7.19 2.10
CA LEU A 24 0.88 -7.79 2.48
C LEU A 24 0.42 -7.20 3.82
N SER A 25 -0.84 -6.78 3.89
CA SER A 25 -1.48 -6.26 5.09
C SER A 25 -2.70 -7.11 5.44
N ASP A 26 -2.66 -7.70 6.64
CA ASP A 26 -3.71 -8.54 7.21
C ASP A 26 -4.57 -7.75 8.22
N GLU A 27 -5.70 -8.30 8.67
CA GLU A 27 -6.63 -7.59 9.57
C GLU A 27 -6.00 -7.14 10.91
N GLU A 28 -4.95 -7.81 11.35
CA GLU A 28 -4.19 -7.44 12.55
C GLU A 28 -3.15 -6.34 12.27
N ARG A 29 -2.75 -6.15 11.01
CA ARG A 29 -1.69 -5.22 10.57
C ARG A 29 -2.26 -4.15 9.65
N LYS A 30 -3.13 -3.31 10.21
CA LYS A 30 -3.73 -2.17 9.50
C LYS A 30 -2.82 -0.96 9.39
N ALA A 31 -1.61 -1.00 9.96
CA ALA A 31 -0.65 0.10 9.88
C ALA A 31 0.72 -0.40 9.47
N PHE A 32 1.42 0.37 8.65
CA PHE A 32 2.78 0.07 8.21
C PHE A 32 3.52 1.35 7.83
N ASP A 33 4.84 1.30 7.98
CA ASP A 33 5.73 2.42 7.72
C ASP A 33 6.55 2.14 6.45
N ILE A 34 6.55 3.10 5.54
CA ILE A 34 7.38 3.09 4.33
C ILE A 34 8.48 4.12 4.49
N ASN A 35 9.73 3.68 4.34
CA ASN A 35 10.86 4.59 4.24
C ASN A 35 10.96 5.17 2.82
N LEU A 36 10.66 6.46 2.68
CA LEU A 36 10.80 7.29 1.49
C LEU A 36 11.79 8.43 1.73
N ALA A 37 12.86 8.19 2.50
CA ALA A 37 13.89 9.19 2.77
C ALA A 37 14.44 9.81 1.47
N GLY A 38 14.58 11.14 1.47
CA GLY A 38 15.02 11.89 0.28
C GLY A 38 13.90 12.21 -0.73
N THR A 39 12.64 11.92 -0.39
CA THR A 39 11.48 12.26 -1.22
C THR A 39 10.73 13.47 -0.64
N GLU A 40 10.20 14.34 -1.48
CA GLU A 40 9.33 15.43 -1.02
C GLU A 40 7.89 14.93 -0.87
N LYS A 41 7.17 15.45 0.12
CA LYS A 41 5.78 15.05 0.41
C LYS A 41 4.88 15.15 -0.82
N GLU A 42 5.10 16.20 -1.61
CA GLU A 42 4.34 16.57 -2.80
C GLU A 42 4.54 15.57 -3.95
N ASP A 43 5.68 14.89 -3.98
CA ASP A 43 5.98 13.87 -4.97
C ASP A 43 5.31 12.52 -4.67
N ILE A 44 4.78 12.34 -3.45
CA ILE A 44 4.17 11.10 -2.99
C ILE A 44 2.70 11.08 -3.37
N SER A 45 2.32 10.08 -4.15
CA SER A 45 0.94 9.83 -4.55
C SER A 45 0.47 8.48 -4.02
N LEU A 46 -0.69 8.46 -3.37
CA LEU A 46 -1.35 7.26 -2.88
C LEU A 46 -2.60 7.01 -3.72
N ASN A 47 -2.65 5.86 -4.39
CA ASN A 47 -3.80 5.47 -5.20
C ASN A 47 -4.38 4.15 -4.69
N ARG A 48 -5.69 4.06 -4.59
CA ARG A 48 -6.42 2.87 -4.16
C ARG A 48 -6.98 2.15 -5.38
N GLU A 49 -6.58 0.90 -5.56
CA GLU A 49 -7.14 0.00 -6.57
C GLU A 49 -7.75 -1.23 -5.88
N GLY A 50 -9.06 -1.17 -5.60
CA GLY A 50 -9.80 -2.24 -4.94
C GLY A 50 -9.29 -2.52 -3.52
N LYS A 51 -8.64 -3.68 -3.34
CA LYS A 51 -7.98 -4.10 -2.09
C LYS A 51 -6.47 -3.80 -2.07
N LYS A 52 -5.98 -3.00 -3.02
CA LYS A 52 -4.56 -2.61 -3.10
C LYS A 52 -4.40 -1.12 -2.89
N LEU A 53 -3.33 -0.74 -2.23
CA LEU A 53 -2.85 0.63 -2.15
C LEU A 53 -1.51 0.72 -2.88
N ILE A 54 -1.44 1.64 -3.83
CA ILE A 54 -0.27 1.87 -4.67
C ILE A 54 0.36 3.18 -4.23
N VAL A 55 1.63 3.11 -3.85
CA VAL A 55 2.43 4.27 -3.46
C VAL A 55 3.39 4.58 -4.60
N SER A 56 3.21 5.76 -5.18
CA SER A 56 4.05 6.28 -6.25
C SER A 56 4.82 7.49 -5.76
N VAL A 57 6.05 7.63 -6.26
CA VAL A 57 6.93 8.76 -5.97
C VAL A 57 7.38 9.33 -7.32
N LYS A 58 7.15 10.62 -7.57
CA LYS A 58 7.48 11.28 -8.85
C LYS A 58 6.88 10.54 -10.07
N GLY A 59 5.68 9.96 -9.89
CA GLY A 59 5.00 9.17 -10.93
C GLY A 59 5.51 7.72 -11.09
N GLU A 60 6.55 7.31 -10.38
CA GLU A 60 7.02 5.93 -10.38
C GLU A 60 6.41 5.13 -9.23
N VAL A 61 5.82 3.97 -9.52
CA VAL A 61 5.34 3.07 -8.47
C VAL A 61 6.54 2.55 -7.67
N LYS A 62 6.55 2.80 -6.36
CA LYS A 62 7.60 2.32 -5.45
C LYS A 62 7.10 1.23 -4.52
N TYR A 63 5.83 1.27 -4.10
CA TYR A 63 5.25 0.25 -3.23
C TYR A 63 3.84 -0.13 -3.68
N VAL A 64 3.52 -1.42 -3.53
CA VAL A 64 2.16 -1.92 -3.69
C VAL A 64 1.81 -2.71 -2.45
N VAL A 65 0.78 -2.28 -1.75
CA VAL A 65 0.31 -2.86 -0.50
C VAL A 65 -0.99 -3.56 -0.81
N ALA A 66 -1.00 -4.88 -0.78
CA ALA A 66 -2.22 -5.65 -0.93
C ALA A 66 -2.80 -5.99 0.44
N CYS A 67 -4.02 -5.54 0.65
CA CYS A 67 -4.79 -5.80 1.85
C CYS A 67 -5.64 -7.06 1.63
N GLN A 68 -5.63 -7.99 2.57
CA GLN A 68 -6.54 -9.13 2.53
C GLN A 68 -7.99 -8.74 2.91
N PHE A 69 -8.16 -7.57 3.53
CA PHE A 69 -9.43 -7.03 3.98
C PHE A 69 -9.90 -5.83 3.15
N VAL A 70 -11.20 -5.54 3.23
CA VAL A 70 -11.77 -4.30 2.69
C VAL A 70 -11.51 -3.17 3.69
N PHE A 71 -10.90 -2.09 3.22
CA PHE A 71 -10.77 -0.82 3.94
C PHE A 71 -11.62 0.23 3.26
N ASP A 72 -12.15 1.20 3.99
CA ASP A 72 -12.96 2.28 3.41
C ASP A 72 -12.12 3.54 3.22
N ASP A 73 -11.18 3.77 4.14
CA ASP A 73 -10.35 4.97 4.17
C ASP A 73 -8.89 4.65 4.54
N VAL A 74 -8.00 5.57 4.18
CA VAL A 74 -6.55 5.45 4.37
C VAL A 74 -6.01 6.75 4.95
N GLU A 75 -5.54 6.69 6.19
CA GLU A 75 -4.81 7.78 6.82
C GLU A 75 -3.32 7.64 6.48
N ALA A 76 -2.71 8.72 6.00
CA ALA A 76 -1.29 8.75 5.67
C ALA A 76 -0.61 9.97 6.29
N GLU A 77 0.47 9.74 7.04
CA GLU A 77 1.30 10.77 7.65
C GLU A 77 2.72 10.66 7.11
N TYR A 78 3.26 11.76 6.57
CA TYR A 78 4.63 11.79 6.08
C TYR A 78 5.50 12.71 6.94
N LYS A 79 6.51 12.14 7.61
CA LYS A 79 7.41 12.89 8.48
C LYS A 79 8.83 12.36 8.39
N ASN A 80 9.79 13.26 8.15
CA ASN A 80 11.23 12.96 8.14
C ASN A 80 11.62 11.76 7.23
N GLY A 81 11.05 11.64 6.03
CA GLY A 81 11.35 10.52 5.14
C GLY A 81 10.57 9.24 5.45
N LEU A 82 9.71 9.23 6.46
CA LEU A 82 8.90 8.08 6.82
C LEU A 82 7.42 8.37 6.52
N LEU A 83 6.83 7.56 5.64
CA LEU A 83 5.41 7.57 5.33
C LEU A 83 4.71 6.49 6.15
N LYS A 84 3.93 6.89 7.14
CA LYS A 84 3.09 6.01 7.93
C LYS A 84 1.72 5.91 7.26
N ILE A 85 1.27 4.70 7.00
CA ILE A 85 -0.05 4.45 6.40
C ILE A 85 -0.85 3.61 7.36
N LYS A 86 -2.11 4.01 7.58
CA LYS A 86 -3.07 3.34 8.44
C LYS A 86 -4.40 3.17 7.72
N PHE A 87 -4.80 1.92 7.51
CA PHE A 87 -6.10 1.55 6.96
C PHE A 87 -7.17 1.62 8.05
N THR A 88 -8.25 2.34 7.78
CA THR A 88 -9.40 2.43 8.68
C THR A 88 -10.65 1.86 7.99
N LYS A 89 -11.53 1.28 8.79
CA LYS A 89 -12.86 0.80 8.37
C LYS A 89 -13.95 1.80 8.79
N ASP A 90 -13.58 3.06 9.03
CA ASP A 90 -14.49 4.01 9.65
C ASP A 90 -15.53 4.48 8.62
N LYS A 91 -16.82 4.36 8.99
CA LYS A 91 -18.00 4.62 8.16
C LYS A 91 -18.27 6.13 7.97
N SER A 92 -17.24 6.91 7.69
CA SER A 92 -17.41 8.29 7.25
C SER A 92 -17.17 8.37 5.75
N PRO A 93 -17.96 9.16 5.00
CA PRO A 93 -17.78 9.27 3.56
C PRO A 93 -16.32 9.64 3.25
N PRO A 94 -15.72 9.07 2.18
CA PRO A 94 -14.30 9.20 1.90
C PRO A 94 -14.01 10.66 1.54
N THR A 95 -13.60 11.43 2.54
CA THR A 95 -13.46 12.88 2.42
C THR A 95 -11.98 13.19 2.40
N GLU A 96 -11.40 13.02 1.20
CA GLU A 96 -10.03 13.39 0.85
C GLU A 96 -8.92 12.65 1.61
N ILE A 97 -8.04 11.98 0.86
CA ILE A 97 -6.74 11.54 1.37
C ILE A 97 -5.93 12.81 1.69
N LYS A 98 -6.04 13.30 2.92
CA LYS A 98 -5.29 14.46 3.40
C LYS A 98 -3.97 14.00 3.97
N ILE A 99 -2.90 14.19 3.20
CA ILE A 99 -1.55 14.04 3.73
C ILE A 99 -1.29 15.24 4.67
N LYS A 100 -1.29 15.02 5.98
CA LYS A 100 -0.86 16.03 6.97
C LYS A 100 0.65 16.11 7.06
#